data_AF-A0A351ZY56-F1
#
_entry.id   AF-A0A351ZY56-F1
#
_cell.length_a   1.000
_cell.length_b   1.000
_cell.length_c   1.000
_cell.angle_alpha   90.00
_cell.angle_beta   90.00
_cell.angle_gamma   90.00
#
_symmetry.space_group_name_H-M   'P 1'
#
loop_
_entity.id
_entity.type
_entity.pdbx_description
1 polymer ?
#
loop_
_entity_poly.entity_id
_entity_poly.type
_entity_poly.pdbx_seq_one_letter_code
_entity_poly.pdbx_strand_id
1 'polypeptide(L)'
;MNTTTLPLSMKRFTTTVIGMIILALLMGLGATSCTSPLDTDANRKETPVTPAPKITPASYKVEFSTAYGSMVVKGLPTIKIDTTADPMRFWFDITMEASDTTGKAPLMHGFRLRLDSAAGDGMIIPLVQGQVQIRADFGQNWGNLQTYPSDARTNTASIVIAEHPRQAGKPRVVTITLYIFVNKDNYFSPARQEQVLGTFTLTL
;
A
#
# COMPACT_ATOMS: atom_id res chain seq x y z
N MET A 1 -62.21 -0.89 67.25
CA MET A 1 -62.20 -1.12 65.80
C MET A 1 -61.62 0.12 65.15
N ASN A 2 -60.45 -0.01 64.51
CA ASN A 2 -59.90 1.03 63.62
C ASN A 2 -59.16 0.32 62.49
N THR A 3 -59.77 0.36 61.31
CA THR A 3 -59.27 -0.22 60.06
C THR A 3 -58.42 0.83 59.36
N THR A 4 -57.10 0.69 59.43
CA THR A 4 -56.17 1.57 58.72
C THR A 4 -56.04 1.15 57.26
N THR A 5 -56.79 1.82 56.38
CA THR A 5 -56.68 1.74 54.94
C THR A 5 -55.42 2.46 54.45
N LEU A 6 -54.49 1.72 53.83
CA LEU A 6 -53.32 2.29 53.15
C LEU A 6 -53.74 3.05 51.87
N PRO A 7 -53.14 4.22 51.58
CA PRO A 7 -53.52 5.09 50.47
C PRO A 7 -53.17 4.49 49.09
N LEU A 8 -54.12 4.61 48.15
CA LEU A 8 -54.08 4.08 46.78
C LEU A 8 -52.90 4.57 45.92
N SER A 9 -52.25 5.66 46.32
CA SER A 9 -51.14 6.30 45.58
C SER A 9 -49.87 5.45 45.56
N MET A 10 -49.67 4.59 46.56
CA MET A 10 -48.43 3.81 46.70
C MET A 10 -48.45 2.50 45.90
N LYS A 11 -49.63 2.03 45.45
CA LYS A 11 -49.77 0.81 44.63
C LYS A 11 -49.42 1.00 43.16
N ARG A 12 -49.45 2.24 42.63
CA ARG A 12 -49.16 2.51 41.22
C ARG A 12 -47.68 2.67 40.90
N PHE A 13 -46.85 2.89 41.93
CA PHE A 13 -45.41 3.11 41.76
C PHE A 13 -44.63 1.79 41.64
N THR A 14 -45.09 0.72 42.29
CA THR A 14 -44.43 -0.59 42.26
C THR A 14 -44.68 -1.37 40.98
N THR A 15 -45.80 -1.15 40.29
CA THR A 15 -46.12 -1.88 39.04
C THR A 15 -45.31 -1.41 37.84
N THR A 16 -44.95 -0.13 37.79
CA THR A 16 -44.18 0.48 36.69
C THR A 16 -42.70 0.10 36.75
N VAL A 17 -42.13 0.03 37.95
CA VAL A 17 -40.71 -0.35 38.15
C VAL A 17 -40.47 -1.83 37.81
N ILE A 18 -41.39 -2.73 38.20
CA ILE A 18 -41.27 -4.15 37.87
C ILE A 18 -41.40 -4.38 36.36
N GLY A 19 -42.29 -3.64 35.68
CA GLY A 19 -42.43 -3.71 34.22
C GLY A 19 -41.15 -3.29 33.47
N MET A 20 -40.45 -2.26 33.95
CA MET A 20 -39.17 -1.84 33.35
C MET A 20 -38.05 -2.86 33.56
N ILE A 21 -38.01 -3.55 34.71
CA ILE A 21 -37.01 -4.59 34.97
C ILE A 21 -37.22 -5.80 34.06
N ILE A 22 -38.46 -6.22 33.84
CA ILE A 22 -38.79 -7.35 32.94
C ILE A 22 -38.44 -7.00 31.49
N LEU A 23 -38.72 -5.77 31.05
CA LEU A 23 -38.37 -5.32 29.70
C LEU A 23 -36.83 -5.25 29.49
N ALA A 24 -36.08 -4.81 30.50
CA ALA A 24 -34.62 -4.79 30.45
C ALA A 24 -34.02 -6.22 30.38
N LEU A 25 -34.62 -7.18 31.09
CA LEU A 25 -34.21 -8.59 31.05
C LEU A 25 -34.50 -9.25 29.69
N LEU A 26 -35.64 -8.94 29.06
CA LEU A 26 -35.98 -9.43 27.72
C LEU A 26 -35.07 -8.83 26.62
N MET A 27 -34.65 -7.57 26.75
CA MET A 27 -33.65 -6.97 25.86
C MET A 27 -32.24 -7.56 26.06
N GLY A 28 -31.89 -7.96 27.29
CA GLY A 28 -30.62 -8.64 27.59
C GLY A 28 -30.49 -10.03 26.95
N LEU A 29 -31.59 -10.80 26.91
CA LEU A 29 -31.63 -12.14 26.30
C LEU A 29 -31.60 -12.12 24.76
N GLY A 30 -32.00 -11.01 24.12
CA GLY A 30 -31.87 -10.83 22.66
C GLY A 30 -30.45 -10.49 22.20
N ALA A 31 -29.58 -10.00 23.10
CA ALA A 31 -28.18 -9.70 22.80
C ALA A 31 -27.25 -10.92 22.90
N THR A 32 -27.70 -12.04 23.48
CA THR A 32 -26.90 -13.25 23.66
C THR A 32 -27.01 -14.28 22.53
N SER A 33 -27.84 -14.05 21.51
CA SER A 33 -27.97 -14.98 20.36
C SER A 33 -27.26 -14.51 19.08
N CYS A 34 -26.42 -13.49 19.18
CA CYS A 34 -25.43 -13.18 18.15
C CYS A 34 -24.03 -13.53 18.65
N THR A 35 -23.82 -14.79 19.07
CA THR A 35 -22.46 -15.33 19.06
C THR A 35 -22.05 -15.38 17.59
N SER A 36 -21.18 -14.42 17.26
CA SER A 36 -20.46 -14.34 16.00
C SER A 36 -19.86 -15.71 15.66
N PRO A 37 -19.63 -16.03 14.36
CA PRO A 37 -18.95 -17.27 13.93
C PRO A 37 -17.53 -17.46 14.49
N LEU A 38 -17.11 -16.62 15.43
CA LEU A 38 -15.84 -16.69 16.13
C LEU A 38 -15.81 -17.74 17.27
N ASP A 39 -16.98 -18.25 17.70
CA ASP A 39 -17.08 -19.26 18.77
C ASP A 39 -17.20 -20.71 18.24
N THR A 40 -17.09 -20.92 16.93
CA THR A 40 -16.75 -22.25 16.42
C THR A 40 -15.26 -22.48 16.61
N ASP A 41 -14.91 -23.53 17.35
CA ASP A 41 -13.64 -24.28 17.29
C ASP A 41 -13.37 -24.77 15.86
N ALA A 42 -13.29 -23.85 14.90
CA ALA A 42 -12.65 -24.09 13.64
C ALA A 42 -11.15 -24.16 13.94
N ASN A 43 -10.48 -25.21 13.47
CA ASN A 43 -9.03 -25.36 13.53
C ASN A 43 -8.39 -23.98 13.25
N ARG A 44 -7.81 -23.35 14.28
CA ARG A 44 -6.98 -22.17 14.06
C ARG A 44 -5.88 -22.63 13.15
N LYS A 45 -5.98 -22.26 11.87
CA LYS A 45 -4.89 -22.38 10.92
C LYS A 45 -3.73 -21.63 11.56
N GLU A 46 -2.76 -22.38 12.08
CA GLU A 46 -1.56 -21.83 12.69
C GLU A 46 -1.02 -20.77 11.74
N THR A 47 -1.09 -19.50 12.13
CA THR A 47 -0.21 -18.50 11.54
C THR A 47 1.20 -18.95 11.88
N PRO A 48 2.07 -19.22 10.89
CA PRO A 48 3.47 -19.42 11.19
C PRO A 48 3.98 -18.15 11.89
N VAL A 49 4.34 -18.26 13.17
CA VAL A 49 4.85 -17.15 14.00
C VAL A 49 6.34 -16.91 13.71
N THR A 50 6.93 -17.65 12.77
CA THR A 50 8.26 -17.39 12.26
C THR A 50 8.16 -16.31 11.18
N PRO A 51 8.78 -15.13 11.34
CA PRO A 51 8.91 -14.18 10.25
C PRO A 51 9.48 -14.94 9.05
N ALA A 52 8.72 -14.98 7.95
CA ALA A 52 9.18 -15.63 6.75
C ALA A 52 10.57 -15.08 6.38
N PRO A 53 11.56 -15.95 6.08
CA PRO A 53 12.89 -15.50 5.72
C PRO A 53 12.78 -14.59 4.50
N LYS A 54 12.99 -13.29 4.72
CA LYS A 54 13.04 -12.31 3.65
C LYS A 54 14.32 -12.57 2.87
N ILE A 55 14.19 -12.98 1.62
CA ILE A 55 15.34 -13.18 0.75
C ILE A 55 15.70 -11.87 0.03
N THR A 56 17.00 -11.68 -0.19
CA THR A 56 17.52 -10.67 -1.11
C THR A 56 17.73 -11.35 -2.47
N PRO A 57 17.39 -10.71 -3.61
CA PRO A 57 17.68 -11.28 -4.92
C PRO A 57 19.17 -11.59 -5.08
N ALA A 58 19.48 -12.69 -5.76
CA ALA A 58 20.86 -13.06 -6.10
C ALA A 58 21.49 -12.06 -7.09
N SER A 59 20.67 -11.51 -7.98
CA SER A 59 21.09 -10.46 -8.92
C SER A 59 19.91 -9.59 -9.34
N TYR A 60 20.22 -8.40 -9.86
CA TYR A 60 19.23 -7.52 -10.47
C TYR A 60 19.78 -6.87 -11.75
N LYS A 61 18.88 -6.65 -12.72
CA LYS A 61 19.12 -5.88 -13.96
C LYS A 61 18.13 -4.73 -14.02
N VAL A 62 18.59 -3.56 -14.46
CA VAL A 62 17.80 -2.31 -14.46
C VAL A 62 17.84 -1.69 -15.84
N GLU A 63 16.66 -1.43 -16.38
CA GLU A 63 16.50 -0.80 -17.69
C GLU A 63 15.43 0.28 -17.58
N PHE A 64 15.84 1.53 -17.37
CA PHE A 64 14.96 2.68 -17.30
C PHE A 64 15.41 3.72 -18.31
N SER A 65 14.49 4.12 -19.18
CA SER A 65 14.75 5.14 -20.19
C SER A 65 13.69 6.23 -20.16
N THR A 66 14.13 7.39 -20.62
CA THR A 66 13.34 8.60 -20.83
C THR A 66 13.60 9.09 -22.25
N ALA A 67 12.84 10.06 -22.74
CA ALA A 67 13.16 10.74 -23.99
C ALA A 67 14.51 11.50 -23.95
N TYR A 68 15.10 11.67 -22.77
CA TYR A 68 16.31 12.48 -22.53
C TYR A 68 17.52 11.66 -22.08
N GLY A 69 17.39 10.34 -21.95
CA GLY A 69 18.48 9.47 -21.56
C GLY A 69 18.03 8.31 -20.66
N SER A 70 19.02 7.55 -20.20
CA SER A 70 18.81 6.41 -19.31
C SER A 70 18.84 6.85 -17.84
N MET A 71 18.22 6.07 -16.96
CA MET A 71 18.38 6.22 -15.52
C MET A 71 19.19 5.07 -14.94
N VAL A 72 20.00 5.36 -13.94
CA VAL A 72 20.87 4.40 -13.25
C VAL A 72 20.52 4.34 -11.77
N VAL A 73 20.77 3.18 -11.15
CA VAL A 73 20.58 3.02 -9.71
C VAL A 73 21.64 3.81 -8.96
N LYS A 74 21.20 4.66 -8.04
CA LYS A 74 22.06 5.38 -7.12
C LYS A 74 22.25 4.58 -5.84
N GLY A 75 23.49 4.15 -5.59
CA GLY A 75 23.83 3.35 -4.41
C GLY A 75 23.32 1.92 -4.48
N LEU A 76 23.24 1.24 -3.33
CA LEU A 76 22.76 -0.14 -3.26
C LEU A 76 21.24 -0.18 -3.05
N PRO A 77 20.46 -0.80 -3.97
CA PRO A 77 19.03 -0.94 -3.78
C PRO A 77 18.73 -1.91 -2.63
N THR A 78 17.75 -1.59 -1.80
CA THR A 78 17.26 -2.51 -0.78
C THR A 78 16.03 -3.22 -1.31
N ILE A 79 16.14 -4.52 -1.58
CA ILE A 79 15.04 -5.35 -2.07
C ILE A 79 14.91 -6.56 -1.16
N LYS A 80 13.72 -6.75 -0.60
CA LYS A 80 13.39 -7.90 0.25
C LYS A 80 12.12 -8.56 -0.28
N ILE A 81 12.13 -9.89 -0.29
CA ILE A 81 11.05 -10.68 -0.88
C ILE A 81 10.65 -11.76 0.11
N ASP A 82 9.35 -11.88 0.35
CA ASP A 82 8.75 -13.02 1.04
C ASP A 82 8.19 -13.97 -0.01
N THR A 83 8.83 -15.12 -0.12
CA THR A 83 8.49 -16.18 -1.07
C THR A 83 7.57 -17.24 -0.49
N THR A 84 7.23 -17.13 0.80
CA THR A 84 6.32 -18.04 1.50
C THR A 84 4.86 -17.68 1.30
N ALA A 85 4.60 -16.42 0.95
CA ALA A 85 3.28 -15.94 0.54
C ALA A 85 3.01 -16.20 -0.96
N ASP A 86 1.75 -16.45 -1.30
CA ASP A 86 1.25 -16.52 -2.67
C ASP A 86 0.06 -15.55 -2.83
N PRO A 87 0.17 -14.49 -3.65
CA PRO A 87 1.37 -14.08 -4.40
C PRO A 87 2.51 -13.61 -3.48
N MET A 88 3.75 -13.69 -3.99
CA MET A 88 4.95 -13.19 -3.32
C MET A 88 4.78 -11.74 -2.84
N ARG A 89 5.37 -11.41 -1.70
CA ARG A 89 5.36 -10.04 -1.16
C ARG A 89 6.71 -9.38 -1.28
N PHE A 90 6.69 -8.10 -1.63
CA PHE A 90 7.90 -7.36 -1.93
C PHE A 90 8.00 -6.06 -1.13
N TRP A 91 9.24 -5.76 -0.72
CA TRP A 91 9.63 -4.49 -0.11
C TRP A 91 10.80 -3.92 -0.88
N PHE A 92 10.72 -2.66 -1.27
CA PHE A 92 11.78 -1.98 -2.02
C PHE A 92 12.07 -0.61 -1.42
N ASP A 93 13.35 -0.27 -1.41
CA ASP A 93 13.82 1.12 -1.35
C ASP A 93 14.91 1.28 -2.41
N ILE A 94 14.54 1.94 -3.51
CA ILE A 94 15.39 2.10 -4.69
C ILE A 94 15.46 3.57 -5.02
N THR A 95 16.67 4.08 -5.23
CA THR A 95 16.89 5.43 -5.72
C THR A 95 17.49 5.35 -7.13
N MET A 96 16.90 6.10 -8.06
CA MET A 96 17.32 6.21 -9.44
C MET A 96 17.73 7.65 -9.74
N GLU A 97 18.76 7.83 -10.58
CA GLU A 97 19.19 9.13 -11.08
C GLU A 97 19.40 9.10 -12.60
N ALA A 98 19.18 10.23 -13.26
CA ALA A 98 19.45 10.37 -14.68
C ALA A 98 20.95 10.19 -14.95
N SER A 99 21.27 9.43 -16.00
CA SER A 99 22.62 9.33 -16.54
C SER A 99 22.73 10.33 -17.69
N ASP A 100 23.38 11.47 -17.44
CA ASP A 100 23.51 12.58 -18.39
C ASP A 100 24.09 12.11 -19.72
N THR A 101 23.28 12.07 -20.78
CA THR A 101 23.74 11.53 -22.07
C THR A 101 23.27 12.28 -23.33
N THR A 102 22.40 13.30 -23.26
CA THR A 102 21.82 13.90 -24.49
C THR A 102 21.88 15.41 -24.63
N GLY A 103 22.58 16.15 -23.75
CA GLY A 103 22.73 17.61 -23.89
C GLY A 103 21.43 18.43 -23.75
N LYS A 104 20.30 17.78 -23.49
CA LYS A 104 19.02 18.39 -23.11
C LYS A 104 18.80 18.16 -21.62
N ALA A 105 18.57 19.22 -20.84
CA ALA A 105 18.25 19.09 -19.42
C ALA A 105 16.91 18.33 -19.27
N PRO A 106 16.88 17.15 -18.62
CA PRO A 106 15.64 16.41 -18.37
C PRO A 106 14.75 17.18 -17.37
N LEU A 107 13.45 16.94 -17.39
CA LEU A 107 12.54 17.47 -16.37
C LEU A 107 12.71 16.70 -15.06
N MET A 108 12.84 15.38 -15.16
CA MET A 108 13.07 14.50 -14.03
C MET A 108 14.53 14.05 -13.96
N HIS A 109 15.18 14.34 -12.85
CA HIS A 109 16.59 13.98 -12.62
C HIS A 109 16.75 12.70 -11.82
N GLY A 110 15.67 12.19 -11.23
CA GLY A 110 15.70 10.98 -10.44
C GLY A 110 14.38 10.72 -9.75
N PHE A 111 14.27 9.54 -9.15
CA PHE A 111 13.16 9.22 -8.27
C PHE A 111 13.63 8.26 -7.18
N ARG A 112 12.89 8.23 -6.08
CA ARG A 112 13.02 7.21 -5.04
C ARG A 112 11.70 6.48 -4.91
N LEU A 113 11.74 5.17 -5.05
CA LEU A 113 10.61 4.26 -4.86
C LEU A 113 10.79 3.57 -3.50
N ARG A 114 9.81 3.76 -2.62
CA ARG A 114 9.67 3.06 -1.34
C ARG A 114 8.33 2.36 -1.31
N LEU A 115 8.36 1.04 -1.26
CA LEU A 115 7.16 0.23 -1.11
C LEU A 115 7.29 -0.68 0.10
N ASP A 116 6.27 -0.62 0.93
CA ASP A 116 6.13 -1.47 2.10
C ASP A 116 5.04 -2.50 1.82
N SER A 117 5.46 -3.69 1.38
CA SER A 117 4.61 -4.83 1.02
C SER A 117 3.70 -4.61 -0.20
N ALA A 118 4.20 -4.97 -1.38
CA ALA A 118 3.40 -5.09 -2.60
C ALA A 118 3.27 -6.57 -3.04
N ALA A 119 2.14 -6.94 -3.62
CA ALA A 119 1.93 -8.28 -4.18
C ALA A 119 2.55 -8.40 -5.59
N GLY A 120 3.13 -9.56 -5.89
CA GLY A 120 3.64 -9.92 -7.22
C GLY A 120 2.60 -10.64 -8.10
N ASP A 121 1.41 -10.07 -8.23
CA ASP A 121 0.27 -10.69 -8.93
C ASP A 121 0.10 -10.24 -10.39
N GLY A 122 0.98 -9.38 -10.90
CA GLY A 122 0.92 -8.84 -12.25
C GLY A 122 -0.13 -7.75 -12.43
N MET A 123 -0.78 -7.27 -11.37
CA MET A 123 -1.72 -6.16 -11.46
C MET A 123 -1.01 -4.80 -11.45
N ILE A 124 -1.65 -3.80 -12.07
CA ILE A 124 -1.21 -2.41 -12.00
C ILE A 124 -1.64 -1.83 -10.65
N ILE A 125 -0.64 -1.46 -9.84
CA ILE A 125 -0.83 -0.84 -8.54
C ILE A 125 -0.52 0.65 -8.67
N PRO A 126 -1.49 1.56 -8.45
CA PRO A 126 -1.23 2.99 -8.40
C PRO A 126 -0.42 3.31 -7.14
N LEU A 127 0.63 4.10 -7.30
CA LEU A 127 1.49 4.53 -6.20
C LEU A 127 1.01 5.86 -5.65
N VAL A 128 0.90 5.94 -4.32
CA VAL A 128 0.36 7.11 -3.63
C VAL A 128 1.47 8.00 -3.06
N GLN A 129 1.07 9.13 -2.50
CA GLN A 129 1.97 10.08 -1.85
C GLN A 129 2.86 9.37 -0.82
N GLY A 130 4.17 9.58 -0.93
CA GLY A 130 5.18 8.98 -0.05
C GLY A 130 5.79 7.68 -0.56
N GLN A 131 5.13 6.94 -1.45
CA GLN A 131 5.68 5.72 -2.04
C GLN A 131 6.66 6.01 -3.18
N VAL A 132 6.40 7.07 -3.95
CA VAL A 132 7.36 7.59 -4.93
C VAL A 132 7.63 9.05 -4.67
N GLN A 133 8.91 9.40 -4.66
CA GLN A 133 9.40 10.76 -4.57
C GLN A 133 10.18 11.06 -5.84
N ILE A 134 9.74 12.07 -6.58
CA ILE A 134 10.27 12.46 -7.89
C ILE A 134 11.15 13.68 -7.68
N ARG A 135 12.41 13.60 -8.10
CA ARG A 135 13.33 14.73 -8.11
C ARG A 135 13.27 15.38 -9.50
N ALA A 136 12.64 16.54 -9.58
CA ALA A 136 12.38 17.24 -10.84
C ALA A 136 12.64 18.74 -10.72
N ASP A 137 12.87 19.38 -11.87
CA ASP A 137 12.97 20.82 -12.02
C ASP A 137 11.92 21.31 -13.02
N PHE A 138 10.87 21.96 -12.51
CA PHE A 138 9.81 22.56 -13.33
C PHE A 138 10.12 24.02 -13.74
N GLY A 139 11.33 24.52 -13.50
CA GLY A 139 11.73 25.89 -13.79
C GLY A 139 11.09 26.95 -12.88
N GLN A 140 10.33 26.55 -11.86
CA GLN A 140 9.62 27.48 -10.96
C GLN A 140 10.54 28.21 -9.98
N ASN A 141 11.73 27.65 -9.69
CA ASN A 141 12.69 28.20 -8.73
C ASN A 141 14.09 28.35 -9.35
N TRP A 142 14.19 28.99 -10.52
CA TRP A 142 15.48 29.38 -11.12
C TRP A 142 16.46 28.21 -11.35
N GLY A 143 15.96 27.04 -11.75
CA GLY A 143 16.82 25.88 -12.03
C GLY A 143 17.14 25.00 -10.83
N ASN A 144 16.35 25.09 -9.74
CA ASN A 144 16.58 24.27 -8.54
C ASN A 144 15.76 22.98 -8.55
N LEU A 145 16.47 21.86 -8.37
CA LEU A 145 15.88 20.54 -8.20
C LEU A 145 15.05 20.46 -6.92
N GLN A 146 13.80 20.04 -7.06
CA GLN A 146 12.89 19.83 -5.94
C GLN A 146 12.35 18.40 -5.92
N THR A 147 11.91 17.97 -4.74
CA THR A 147 11.30 16.65 -4.55
C THR A 147 9.79 16.79 -4.48
N TYR A 148 9.09 16.11 -5.37
CA TYR A 148 7.65 16.06 -5.45
C TYR A 148 7.15 14.65 -5.10
N PRO A 149 6.06 14.50 -4.33
CA PRO A 149 5.45 13.20 -4.15
C PRO A 149 4.77 12.76 -5.45
N SER A 150 4.55 11.44 -5.59
CA SER A 150 3.55 10.97 -6.53
C SER A 150 2.14 11.31 -6.02
N ASP A 151 1.32 11.88 -6.90
CA ASP A 151 -0.05 12.28 -6.65
C ASP A 151 -0.90 12.02 -7.89
N ALA A 152 -2.17 11.63 -7.70
CA ALA A 152 -3.07 11.24 -8.77
C ALA A 152 -3.36 12.35 -9.80
N ARG A 153 -3.15 13.61 -9.43
CA ARG A 153 -3.45 14.80 -10.26
C ARG A 153 -2.23 15.38 -10.96
N THR A 154 -1.06 15.34 -10.32
CA THR A 154 0.11 16.11 -10.79
C THR A 154 1.25 15.23 -11.30
N ASN A 155 1.68 14.24 -10.51
CA ASN A 155 2.78 13.35 -10.86
C ASN A 155 2.38 11.91 -10.54
N THR A 156 1.94 11.15 -11.54
CA THR A 156 1.40 9.81 -11.29
C THR A 156 2.49 8.76 -11.40
N ALA A 157 2.52 7.80 -10.49
CA ALA A 157 3.36 6.62 -10.61
C ALA A 157 2.52 5.35 -10.45
N SER A 158 2.91 4.29 -11.16
CA SER A 158 2.25 2.99 -11.09
C SER A 158 3.27 1.88 -11.28
N ILE A 159 3.06 0.77 -10.59
CA ILE A 159 3.97 -0.37 -10.62
C ILE A 159 3.20 -1.63 -11.00
N VAL A 160 3.91 -2.54 -11.67
CA VAL A 160 3.47 -3.92 -11.92
C VAL A 160 4.58 -4.82 -11.44
N ILE A 161 4.25 -5.85 -10.66
CA ILE A 161 5.22 -6.84 -10.19
C ILE A 161 4.72 -8.20 -10.64
N ALA A 162 5.49 -8.90 -11.45
CA ALA A 162 5.10 -10.17 -12.04
C ALA A 162 6.20 -11.23 -11.89
N GLU A 163 5.84 -12.40 -11.39
CA GLU A 163 6.69 -13.59 -11.45
C GLU A 163 6.59 -14.22 -12.85
N HIS A 164 7.74 -14.59 -13.43
CA HIS A 164 7.78 -15.35 -14.68
C HIS A 164 7.31 -16.79 -14.45
N PRO A 165 6.79 -17.49 -15.47
CA PRO A 165 6.44 -18.90 -15.35
C PRO A 165 7.60 -19.73 -14.79
N ARG A 166 7.33 -20.51 -13.73
CA ARG A 166 8.36 -21.34 -13.09
C ARG A 166 8.84 -22.41 -14.06
N GLN A 167 10.16 -22.53 -14.18
CA GLN A 167 10.81 -23.59 -14.93
C GLN A 167 11.58 -24.49 -13.97
N ALA A 168 11.35 -25.80 -14.02
CA ALA A 168 12.03 -26.75 -13.15
C ALA A 168 13.56 -26.65 -13.32
N GLY A 169 14.29 -26.58 -12.21
CA GLY A 169 15.74 -26.50 -12.19
C GLY A 169 16.34 -25.14 -12.57
N LYS A 170 15.52 -24.10 -12.80
CA LYS A 170 16.00 -22.73 -13.05
C LYS A 170 15.69 -21.78 -11.90
N PRO A 171 16.52 -20.73 -11.69
CA PRO A 171 16.21 -19.65 -10.76
C PRO A 171 14.86 -19.01 -11.08
N ARG A 172 14.16 -18.52 -10.05
CA ARG A 172 12.90 -17.78 -10.25
C ARG A 172 13.24 -16.37 -10.73
N VAL A 173 12.45 -15.86 -11.67
CA VAL A 173 12.63 -14.52 -12.23
C VAL A 173 11.39 -13.70 -11.94
N VAL A 174 11.60 -12.50 -11.43
CA VAL A 174 10.54 -11.51 -11.18
C VAL A 174 10.85 -10.25 -11.96
N THR A 175 9.85 -9.69 -12.62
CA THR A 175 9.95 -8.37 -13.25
C THR A 175 9.09 -7.37 -12.50
N ILE A 176 9.70 -6.23 -12.19
CA ILE A 176 9.03 -5.07 -11.61
C ILE A 176 9.07 -3.98 -12.67
N THR A 177 7.91 -3.62 -13.21
CA THR A 177 7.76 -2.54 -14.19
C THR A 177 7.24 -1.30 -13.49
N LEU A 178 7.86 -0.16 -13.73
CA LEU A 178 7.44 1.12 -13.14
C LEU A 178 7.17 2.12 -14.25
N TYR A 179 6.02 2.79 -14.11
CA TYR A 179 5.53 3.84 -15.00
C TYR A 179 5.44 5.12 -14.18
N ILE A 180 6.17 6.16 -14.55
CA ILE A 180 6.08 7.49 -13.93
C ILE A 180 5.71 8.50 -15.00
N PHE A 181 4.70 9.32 -14.70
CA PHE A 181 4.29 10.47 -15.48
C PHE A 181 4.50 11.73 -14.64
N VAL A 182 5.34 12.64 -15.13
CA VAL A 182 5.70 13.88 -14.47
C VAL A 182 4.98 15.03 -15.16
N ASN A 183 4.40 15.94 -14.37
CA ASN A 183 3.57 17.06 -14.84
C ASN A 183 2.33 16.64 -15.66
N LYS A 184 1.58 15.68 -15.14
CA LYS A 184 0.32 15.22 -15.72
C LYS A 184 -0.62 16.40 -16.03
N ASP A 185 -1.25 16.31 -17.19
CA ASP A 185 -2.20 17.29 -17.73
C ASP A 185 -1.67 18.74 -17.76
N ASN A 186 -0.35 18.92 -17.73
CA ASN A 186 0.33 20.23 -17.70
C ASN A 186 -0.04 21.06 -16.47
N TYR A 187 -0.22 20.39 -15.31
CA TYR A 187 -0.51 21.05 -14.04
C TYR A 187 0.42 22.24 -13.74
N PHE A 188 1.71 22.10 -14.06
CA PHE A 188 2.70 23.16 -14.03
C PHE A 188 2.86 23.77 -15.43
N SER A 189 2.05 24.79 -15.73
CA SER A 189 2.06 25.55 -16.99
C SER A 189 3.13 26.65 -16.94
N PRO A 190 4.43 26.30 -17.05
CA PRO A 190 5.11 26.33 -18.34
C PRO A 190 6.02 25.11 -18.59
N ALA A 191 6.03 24.15 -17.66
CA ALA A 191 6.85 22.97 -17.77
C ALA A 191 6.24 21.99 -18.77
N ARG A 192 7.10 21.26 -19.47
CA ARG A 192 6.68 20.14 -20.32
C ARG A 192 6.28 18.93 -19.47
N GLN A 193 5.77 17.89 -20.13
CA GLN A 193 5.53 16.59 -19.50
C GLN A 193 6.73 15.66 -19.75
N GLU A 194 6.95 14.72 -18.85
CA GLU A 194 7.95 13.68 -19.03
C GLU A 194 7.43 12.34 -18.54
N GLN A 195 7.76 11.28 -19.29
CA GLN A 195 7.39 9.92 -18.94
C GLN A 195 8.64 9.08 -18.76
N VAL A 196 8.61 8.23 -17.74
CA VAL A 196 9.66 7.26 -17.47
C VAL A 196 9.05 5.89 -17.39
N LEU A 197 9.59 5.00 -18.20
CA LEU A 197 9.22 3.61 -18.26
C LEU A 197 10.49 2.77 -18.08
N GLY A 198 10.40 1.78 -17.23
CA GLY A 198 11.49 0.83 -17.10
C GLY A 198 11.15 -0.37 -16.27
N THR A 199 12.12 -1.28 -16.20
CA THR A 199 12.00 -2.55 -15.50
C THR A 199 13.19 -2.82 -14.59
N PHE A 200 12.89 -3.44 -13.45
CA PHE A 200 13.84 -4.18 -12.64
C PHE A 200 13.56 -5.66 -12.85
N THR A 201 14.55 -6.40 -13.35
CA THR A 201 14.48 -7.86 -13.40
C THR A 201 15.31 -8.43 -12.26
N LEU A 202 14.68 -9.26 -11.43
CA LEU A 202 15.27 -9.88 -10.25
C LEU A 202 15.41 -11.37 -10.48
N THR A 203 16.58 -11.91 -10.13
CA THR A 203 16.81 -13.36 -10.10
C THR A 203 16.89 -13.80 -8.64
N LEU A 204 16.09 -14.79 -8.25
CA LEU A 204 16.00 -15.33 -6.90
C LEU A 204 16.77 -16.63 -6.75
#